data_AF-A0A4Q5EJK8-F1
#
_entry.id   AF-A0A4Q5EJK8-F1
#
_cell.length_a   1.000
_cell.length_b   1.000
_cell.length_c   1.000
_cell.angle_alpha   90.00
_cell.angle_beta   90.00
_cell.angle_gamma   90.00
#
_symmetry.space_group_name_H-M   'P 1'
#
loop_
_entity.id
_entity.type
_entity.pdbx_description
1 polymer ?
#
loop_
_entity_poly.entity_id
_entity_poly.type
_entity_poly.pdbx_seq_one_letter_code
_entity_poly.pdbx_strand_id
1 'polypeptide(L)' 'MNKVNITAHTYVCELPETIQNQIFQECKDTFKSLAFPVDIQEQLDNVKGCKMCDLEDTINVQKYYTK' A
#
# COMPACT_ATOMS: atom_id res chain seq x y z
N MET A 1 -8.55 15.05 13.64
CA MET A 1 -7.79 14.33 12.59
C MET A 1 -7.34 15.35 11.56
N ASN A 2 -6.04 15.62 11.46
CA ASN A 2 -5.52 16.38 10.34
C ASN A 2 -5.79 15.59 9.06
N LYS A 3 -6.45 16.21 8.07
CA LYS A 3 -6.61 15.59 6.75
C LYS A 3 -5.22 15.52 6.12
N VAL A 4 -4.66 14.32 6.01
CA VAL A 4 -3.46 14.08 5.20
C VAL A 4 -3.87 14.17 3.74
N ASN A 5 -3.21 15.02 2.96
CA ASN A 5 -3.40 15.04 1.52
C ASN A 5 -2.63 13.86 0.93
N ILE A 6 -3.34 12.80 0.56
CA ILE A 6 -2.78 11.57 0.03
C ILE A 6 -2.67 11.72 -1.49
N THR A 7 -1.43 11.70 -1.97
CA THR A 7 -1.08 11.82 -3.39
C THR A 7 -0.30 10.60 -3.86
N ALA A 8 -0.05 10.50 -5.16
CA ALA A 8 0.81 9.47 -5.74
C ALA A 8 2.22 9.42 -5.11
N HIS A 9 2.74 10.54 -4.62
CA HIS A 9 4.09 10.64 -4.06
C HIS A 9 4.15 10.50 -2.54
N THR A 10 3.02 10.32 -1.87
CA THR A 10 2.96 10.08 -0.42
C THR A 10 3.47 8.68 -0.12
N TYR A 11 4.31 8.54 0.91
CA TYR A 11 4.77 7.22 1.35
C TYR A 11 3.69 6.49 2.14
N VAL A 12 3.63 5.16 2.04
CA VAL A 12 2.67 4.35 2.81
C VAL A 12 2.84 4.57 4.31
N CYS A 13 4.08 4.62 4.81
CA CYS A 13 4.35 4.86 6.23
C CYS A 13 3.89 6.23 6.75
N GLU A 14 3.63 7.20 5.88
CA GLU A 14 3.11 8.54 6.21
C GLU A 14 1.58 8.60 6.26
N LEU A 15 0.90 7.53 5.85
CA LEU A 15 -0.57 7.47 5.83
C LEU A 15 -1.14 7.25 7.23
N PRO A 16 -2.42 7.58 7.46
CA PRO A 16 -3.15 7.13 8.65
C PRO A 16 -3.06 5.60 8.81
N GLU A 17 -2.89 5.13 10.05
CA GLU A 17 -2.73 3.70 10.38
C GLU A 17 -3.85 2.83 9.80
N THR A 18 -5.09 3.34 9.80
CA THR A 18 -6.23 2.65 9.19
C THR A 18 -6.06 2.41 7.70
N ILE A 19 -5.48 3.37 6.96
CA ILE A 19 -5.21 3.25 5.52
C ILE A 19 -4.00 2.34 5.29
N GLN A 20 -2.94 2.46 6.11
CA GLN A 20 -1.80 1.55 6.06
C GLN A 20 -2.25 0.09 6.19
N ASN A 21 -3.09 -0.20 7.18
CA ASN A 21 -3.61 -1.54 7.42
C ASN A 21 -4.46 -2.06 6.25
N GLN A 22 -5.26 -1.20 5.60
CA GLN A 22 -6.02 -1.57 4.41
C GLN A 22 -5.09 -1.93 3.23
N ILE A 23 -4.07 -1.09 2.97
CA ILE A 23 -3.06 -1.35 1.95
C ILE A 23 -2.33 -2.67 2.23
N PHE A 24 -1.91 -2.92 3.47
CA PHE A 24 -1.22 -4.16 3.81
C PHE A 24 -2.09 -5.40 3.61
N GLN A 25 -3.38 -5.34 3.93
CA GLN A 25 -4.27 -6.48 3.65
C GLN A 25 -4.43 -6.73 2.16
N GLU A 26 -4.66 -5.68 1.36
CA GLU A 26 -4.80 -5.85 -0.10
C GLU A 26 -3.51 -6.35 -0.75
N CYS A 27 -2.36 -5.78 -0.40
CA CYS A 27 -1.07 -6.26 -0.90
C CYS A 27 -0.82 -7.71 -0.47
N LYS A 28 -1.14 -8.07 0.78
CA LYS A 28 -1.00 -9.45 1.28
C LYS A 28 -1.85 -10.43 0.47
N ASP A 29 -3.09 -10.06 0.14
CA ASP A 29 -3.98 -10.89 -0.66
C ASP A 29 -3.48 -11.01 -2.11
N THR A 30 -3.00 -9.92 -2.71
CA THR A 30 -2.34 -9.94 -4.03
C THR A 30 -1.11 -10.86 -4.02
N PHE A 31 -0.21 -10.73 -3.04
CA PHE A 31 1.00 -11.55 -2.96
C PHE A 31 0.71 -13.04 -2.79
N LYS A 32 -0.31 -13.39 -2.00
CA LYS A 32 -0.77 -14.78 -1.87
C LYS A 32 -1.40 -15.34 -3.15
N SER A 33 -1.90 -14.49 -4.03
CA SER A 33 -2.51 -14.87 -5.31
C SER A 33 -1.49 -15.09 -6.44
N LEU A 34 -0.22 -14.73 -6.21
CA LEU A 34 0.83 -14.91 -7.21
C LEU A 34 1.05 -16.39 -7.53
N ALA A 35 1.37 -16.66 -8.80
CA ALA A 35 1.61 -18.04 -9.27
C ALA A 35 2.85 -18.68 -8.62
N PHE A 36 3.78 -17.87 -8.10
CA PHE A 36 4.99 -18.31 -7.43
C PHE A 36 5.00 -17.79 -5.99
N PRO A 37 5.47 -18.61 -5.03
CA PRO A 37 5.55 -18.20 -3.64
C PRO A 37 6.55 -17.06 -3.47
N VAL A 38 6.18 -16.07 -2.67
CA VAL A 38 7.03 -14.96 -2.24
C VAL A 38 7.06 -14.89 -0.72
N ASP A 39 8.12 -14.33 -0.14
CA ASP A 39 8.13 -14.03 1.30
C ASP A 39 7.18 -12.86 1.57
N ILE A 40 6.00 -13.18 2.09
CA ILE A 40 4.94 -12.20 2.37
C ILE A 40 5.41 -11.14 3.36
N GLN A 41 6.23 -11.52 4.35
CA GLN A 41 6.67 -10.58 5.37
C GLN A 41 7.67 -9.58 4.77
N GLU A 42 8.64 -10.07 3.99
CA GLU A 42 9.59 -9.24 3.26
C GLU A 42 8.87 -8.26 2.31
N GLN A 43 7.88 -8.76 1.54
CA GLN A 43 7.11 -7.91 0.63
C GLN A 43 6.31 -6.84 1.37
N LEU A 44 5.68 -7.17 2.51
CA LEU A 44 4.96 -6.18 3.31
C LEU A 44 5.88 -5.13 3.96
N ASP A 45 7.10 -5.51 4.33
CA ASP A 45 8.09 -4.56 4.83
C ASP A 45 8.57 -3.62 3.73
N ASN A 46 8.67 -4.09 2.48
CA ASN A 46 8.92 -3.23 1.32
C ASN A 46 7.76 -2.25 1.07
N VAL A 47 6.49 -2.71 1.17
CA VAL A 47 5.30 -1.86 0.98
C VAL A 47 5.30 -0.65 1.91
N LYS A 48 5.82 -0.76 3.14
CA LYS A 48 5.94 0.39 4.07
C LYS A 48 6.80 1.53 3.51
N GLY A 49 7.84 1.18 2.75
CA GLY A 49 8.78 2.12 2.13
C GLY A 49 8.36 2.60 0.74
N CYS A 50 7.28 2.06 0.17
CA CYS A 50 6.78 2.45 -1.14
C CYS A 50 6.02 3.78 -1.09
N LYS A 51 6.09 4.52 -2.20
CA LYS A 51 5.12 5.56 -2.52
C LYS A 51 3.85 4.90 -3.05
N MET A 52 2.74 5.63 -2.98
CA MET A 52 1.48 5.12 -3.50
C MET A 52 1.54 4.77 -4.99
N CYS A 53 2.28 5.53 -5.81
CA CYS A 53 2.46 5.20 -7.23
C CYS A 53 3.18 3.86 -7.47
N ASP A 54 4.07 3.44 -6.56
CA ASP A 54 4.83 2.19 -6.70
C ASP A 54 3.93 0.95 -6.57
N LEU A 55 2.73 1.13 -6.01
CA LEU A 55 1.75 0.07 -5.75
C LEU A 55 0.62 0.01 -6.79
N GLU A 56 0.62 0.89 -7.80
CA GLU A 56 -0.47 0.98 -8.80
C GLU A 56 -0.68 -0.31 -9.60
N ASP A 57 0.39 -1.05 -9.86
CA ASP A 57 0.34 -2.35 -10.54
C ASP A 57 -0.01 -3.51 -9.60
N THR A 58 -0.06 -3.27 -8.29
CA THR A 58 -0.31 -4.31 -7.26
C THR A 58 -1.72 -4.22 -6.68
N ILE A 59 -2.21 -3.01 -6.41
CA ILE A 59 -3.54 -2.74 -5.85
C ILE A 59 -4.14 -1.47 -6.44
N ASN A 60 -5.46 -1.30 -6.32
CA ASN A 60 -6.11 -0.05 -6.72
C ASN A 60 -5.86 1.06 -5.68
N VAL A 61 -4.75 1.79 -5.81
CA VAL A 61 -4.38 2.89 -4.90
C VAL A 61 -5.17 4.19 -5.11
N GLN A 62 -5.78 4.38 -6.27
CA GLN A 62 -6.47 5.62 -6.65
C GLN A 62 -7.63 5.95 -5.70
N LYS A 63 -8.24 4.93 -5.08
CA LYS A 63 -9.31 5.08 -4.08
C LYS A 63 -8.86 5.75 -2.77
N TYR A 64 -7.56 5.80 -2.52
CA TYR A 64 -6.98 6.45 -1.33
C TYR A 64 -6.60 7.91 -1.55
N TYR A 65 -6.51 8.37 -2.80
CA TYR A 65 -6.11 9.74 -3.09
C TYR A 65 -7.17 10.74 -2.66
N THR A 66 -6.71 11.83 -2.03
CA THR A 66 -7.58 12.93 -1.63
C THR A 66 -7.50 14.05 -2.66
N LYS A 67 -8.65 14.67 -2.96
CA LYS A 67 -8.75 15.84 -3.83
C LYS A 67 -8.56 17.13 -3.05
#